data_AF-A0A820QP82-F1
#
_entry.id   AF-A0A820QP82-F1
#
_cell.length_a   1.000
_cell.length_b   1.000
_cell.length_c   1.000
_cell.angle_alpha   90.00
_cell.angle_beta   90.00
_cell.angle_gamma   90.00
#
_symmetry.space_group_name_H-M   'P 1'
#
loop_
_entity.id
_entity.type
_entity.pdbx_description
1 polymer ?
#
loop_
_entity_poly.entity_id
_entity_poly.type
_entity_poly.pdbx_seq_one_letter_code
_entity_poly.pdbx_strand_id
1 'polypeptide(L)'
;MLCIIFYIRYRWKLHAIVSCKHPKRTFSNLNGEGEISTFDLVDNTSAINLIAFNLDSYIMSNKLIEGQSYEFDGLSIRSVDDLYKKLPHEFQLMVNKTTTVREITMSFNYELTYNFINLNRIETLPLNSIIDVEVTVLRDYGITAGITNGNSWVRREIHAAQDGVHIKLTLWNEQAKTIPKSIIQKTLKIKNIKVDFFNGSRTLVTMANTRIAII
;
A
#
# COMPACT_ATOMS: atom_id res chain seq x y z
N MET A 1 18.33 -8.57 17.78
CA MET A 1 19.00 -7.30 17.45
C MET A 1 20.51 -7.54 17.48
N LEU A 2 21.14 -7.78 16.31
CA LEU A 2 22.60 -7.75 16.02
C LEU A 2 23.05 -8.54 14.75
N CYS A 3 22.15 -9.16 13.97
CA CYS A 3 22.58 -9.98 12.82
C CYS A 3 22.87 -9.18 11.51
N ILE A 4 22.45 -7.92 11.42
CA ILE A 4 22.47 -7.17 10.13
C ILE A 4 23.72 -6.28 10.00
N ILE A 5 24.36 -5.87 11.10
CA ILE A 5 25.33 -4.75 11.06
C ILE A 5 26.78 -5.20 10.73
N PHE A 6 27.15 -6.47 10.91
CA PHE A 6 28.55 -6.91 10.71
C PHE A 6 28.89 -7.53 9.34
N TYR A 7 27.94 -7.67 8.41
CA TYR A 7 28.16 -8.41 7.14
C TYR A 7 28.05 -7.56 5.85
N ILE A 8 28.29 -6.25 5.90
CA ILE A 8 28.23 -5.34 4.72
C ILE A 8 29.47 -5.48 3.79
N ARG A 9 30.18 -6.62 3.80
CA ARG A 9 31.30 -6.90 2.88
C ARG A 9 31.02 -7.98 1.83
N TYR A 10 29.83 -8.60 1.84
CA TYR A 10 29.45 -9.60 0.84
C TYR A 10 28.25 -9.13 0.02
N ARG A 11 28.32 -9.38 -1.30
CA ARG A 11 27.18 -9.25 -2.21
C ARG A 11 26.08 -10.18 -1.73
N TRP A 12 24.90 -9.64 -1.46
CA TRP A 12 23.75 -10.39 -0.96
C TRP A 12 22.59 -10.28 -1.93
N LYS A 13 21.70 -11.28 -1.85
CA LYS A 13 20.47 -11.36 -2.63
C LYS A 13 19.28 -11.40 -1.70
N LEU A 14 18.19 -10.76 -2.10
CA LEU A 14 16.90 -10.82 -1.42
C LEU A 14 15.88 -11.49 -2.32
N HIS A 15 15.17 -12.47 -1.78
CA HIS A 15 13.99 -13.06 -2.39
C HIS A 15 12.77 -12.51 -1.68
N ALA A 16 11.93 -11.77 -2.39
CA ALA A 16 10.76 -11.14 -1.78
C ALA A 16 9.60 -10.99 -2.78
N ILE A 17 8.40 -10.91 -2.23
CA ILE A 17 7.17 -10.61 -2.95
C ILE A 17 6.92 -9.10 -2.87
N VAL A 18 6.53 -8.49 -3.99
CA VAL A 18 6.10 -7.10 -4.01
C VAL A 18 4.69 -7.03 -3.43
N SER A 19 4.57 -6.69 -2.15
CA SER A 19 3.27 -6.64 -1.47
C SER A 19 2.48 -5.37 -1.80
N CYS A 20 3.19 -4.27 -2.12
CA CYS A 20 2.57 -3.02 -2.52
C CYS A 20 3.49 -2.19 -3.40
N LYS A 21 2.95 -1.60 -4.46
CA LYS A 21 3.57 -0.54 -5.27
C LYS A 21 2.82 0.75 -4.97
N HIS A 22 3.52 1.70 -4.37
CA HIS A 22 2.93 2.99 -4.03
C HIS A 22 2.83 3.87 -5.27
N PRO A 23 1.95 4.89 -5.26
CA PRO A 23 1.96 5.91 -6.29
C PRO A 23 3.33 6.54 -6.44
N LYS A 24 3.71 6.75 -7.71
CA LYS A 24 4.91 7.52 -8.05
C LYS A 24 4.75 8.93 -7.48
N ARG A 25 5.81 9.43 -6.84
CA ARG A 25 5.88 10.80 -6.33
C ARG A 25 6.97 11.55 -7.09
N THR A 26 6.82 12.85 -7.21
CA THR A 26 7.87 13.75 -7.71
C THR A 26 8.45 14.55 -6.53
N PHE A 27 9.69 14.98 -6.67
CA PHE A 27 10.34 15.88 -5.72
C PHE A 27 11.11 16.97 -6.48
N SER A 28 11.24 18.14 -5.87
CA SER A 28 12.04 19.26 -6.35
C SER A 28 12.80 19.81 -5.16
N ASN A 29 14.14 19.88 -5.26
CA ASN A 29 15.01 20.40 -4.22
C ASN A 29 16.15 21.24 -4.85
N LEU A 30 17.04 21.78 -4.01
CA LEU A 30 18.19 22.59 -4.47
C LEU A 30 19.11 21.87 -5.47
N ASN A 31 19.10 20.53 -5.46
CA ASN A 31 19.90 19.70 -6.36
C ASN A 31 19.13 19.25 -7.61
N GLY A 32 17.90 19.73 -7.81
CA GLY A 32 17.08 19.50 -8.98
C GLY A 32 15.76 18.78 -8.70
N GLU A 33 15.11 18.38 -9.79
CA GLU A 33 13.82 17.69 -9.78
C GLU A 33 13.99 16.22 -10.13
N GLY A 34 13.09 15.38 -9.64
CA GLY A 34 13.14 13.95 -9.89
C GLY A 34 11.85 13.23 -9.55
N GLU A 35 11.87 11.92 -9.79
CA GLU A 35 10.78 11.01 -9.44
C GLU A 35 11.25 9.91 -8.50
N ILE A 36 10.32 9.46 -7.65
CA ILE A 36 10.55 8.40 -6.69
C ILE A 36 9.40 7.39 -6.75
N SER A 37 9.78 6.13 -6.91
CA SER A 37 8.87 5.00 -6.74
C SER A 37 9.22 4.25 -5.46
N THR A 38 8.19 3.93 -4.69
CA THR A 38 8.31 3.17 -3.44
C THR A 38 7.54 1.86 -3.59
N PHE A 39 8.17 0.77 -3.17
CA PHE A 39 7.57 -0.56 -3.12
C PHE A 39 7.69 -1.11 -1.71
N ASP A 40 6.73 -1.92 -1.28
CA ASP A 40 6.84 -2.74 -0.09
C ASP A 40 7.18 -4.14 -0.54
N LEU A 41 8.27 -4.67 -0.01
CA LEU A 41 8.73 -6.03 -0.24
C LEU A 41 8.47 -6.85 1.02
N VAL A 42 8.04 -8.08 0.86
CA VAL A 42 7.83 -9.01 1.98
C VAL A 42 8.53 -10.33 1.71
N ASP A 43 9.29 -10.79 2.69
CA ASP A 43 9.81 -12.14 2.77
C ASP A 43 9.16 -12.90 3.96
N ASN A 44 9.72 -14.05 4.32
CA ASN A 44 9.25 -14.85 5.45
C ASN A 44 9.56 -14.24 6.83
N THR A 45 10.32 -13.14 6.90
CA THR A 45 10.75 -12.49 8.16
C THR A 45 10.01 -11.20 8.42
N SER A 46 9.95 -10.29 7.43
CA SER A 46 9.42 -8.94 7.62
C SER A 46 9.10 -8.24 6.31
N ALA A 47 8.44 -7.08 6.43
CA ALA A 47 8.20 -6.17 5.32
C ALA A 47 9.25 -5.05 5.34
N ILE A 48 9.79 -4.69 4.18
CA ILE A 48 10.77 -3.62 4.01
C ILE A 48 10.44 -2.75 2.80
N ASN A 49 10.72 -1.44 2.88
CA ASN A 49 10.53 -0.54 1.76
C ASN A 49 11.70 -0.65 0.76
N LEU A 50 11.40 -0.72 -0.52
CA LEU A 50 12.33 -0.53 -1.64
C LEU A 50 12.07 0.82 -2.30
N ILE A 51 13.14 1.59 -2.49
CA ILE A 51 13.09 2.93 -3.09
C ILE A 51 13.91 2.95 -4.38
N ALA A 52 13.31 3.47 -5.44
CA ALA A 52 13.97 3.71 -6.71
C ALA A 52 13.80 5.18 -7.12
N PHE A 53 14.87 5.80 -7.63
CA PHE A 53 14.89 7.20 -8.03
C PHE A 53 15.03 7.33 -9.56
N ASN A 54 14.41 8.35 -10.13
CA ASN A 54 14.62 8.78 -11.52
C ASN A 54 14.49 7.63 -12.53
N LEU A 55 15.55 7.34 -13.31
CA LEU A 55 15.54 6.27 -14.30
C LEU A 55 15.22 4.90 -13.68
N ASP A 56 15.75 4.61 -12.50
CA ASP A 56 15.48 3.36 -11.80
C ASP A 56 14.01 3.28 -11.35
N SER A 57 13.40 4.42 -11.00
CA SER A 57 11.96 4.49 -10.72
C SER A 57 11.14 4.05 -11.93
N TYR A 58 11.45 4.57 -13.12
CA TYR A 58 10.78 4.16 -14.35
C TYR A 58 10.97 2.66 -14.63
N ILE A 59 12.21 2.17 -14.60
CA ILE A 59 12.53 0.74 -14.87
C ILE A 59 11.81 -0.18 -13.88
N MET A 60 11.93 0.08 -12.58
CA MET A 60 11.33 -0.78 -11.56
C MET A 60 9.81 -0.71 -11.58
N SER A 61 9.23 0.46 -11.88
CA SER A 61 7.77 0.58 -11.99
C SER A 61 7.21 -0.27 -13.12
N ASN A 62 7.91 -0.43 -14.23
CA ASN A 62 7.46 -1.29 -15.33
C ASN A 62 7.75 -2.77 -15.10
N LYS A 63 8.79 -3.08 -14.31
CA LYS A 63 9.24 -4.44 -14.06
C LYS A 63 8.57 -5.13 -12.87
N LEU A 64 8.32 -4.39 -11.79
CA LEU A 64 7.77 -4.94 -10.55
C LEU A 64 6.24 -4.90 -10.57
N ILE A 65 5.67 -6.09 -10.47
CA ILE A 65 4.23 -6.33 -10.41
C ILE A 65 3.88 -6.78 -8.99
N GLU A 66 2.83 -6.20 -8.43
CA GLU A 66 2.34 -6.55 -7.10
C GLU A 66 1.86 -8.01 -7.06
N GLY A 67 2.17 -8.70 -5.96
CA GLY A 67 1.88 -10.12 -5.77
C GLY A 67 2.88 -11.07 -6.42
N GLN A 68 3.79 -10.58 -7.27
CA GLN A 68 4.85 -11.41 -7.85
C GLN A 68 6.12 -11.42 -6.98
N SER A 69 6.87 -12.52 -7.07
CA SER A 69 8.14 -12.72 -6.37
C SER A 69 9.35 -12.43 -7.25
N TYR A 70 10.36 -11.79 -6.67
CA TYR A 70 11.59 -11.43 -7.36
C TYR A 70 12.82 -11.75 -6.51
N GLU A 71 13.92 -12.06 -7.21
CA GLU A 71 15.28 -12.00 -6.67
C GLU A 71 15.88 -10.63 -6.98
N PHE A 72 16.26 -9.91 -5.94
CA PHE A 72 16.99 -8.65 -6.01
C PHE A 72 18.45 -8.88 -5.61
N ASP A 73 19.38 -8.26 -6.33
CA ASP A 73 20.81 -8.34 -6.03
C ASP A 73 21.45 -6.96 -6.24
N GLY A 74 22.40 -6.59 -5.37
CA GLY A 74 23.09 -5.30 -5.43
C GLY A 74 22.28 -4.11 -4.90
N LEU A 75 21.32 -4.34 -4.02
CA LEU A 75 20.60 -3.29 -3.29
C LEU A 75 21.50 -2.68 -2.20
N SER A 76 21.31 -1.39 -1.91
CA SER A 76 21.93 -0.75 -0.75
C SER A 76 20.92 -0.59 0.39
N ILE A 77 21.40 -0.63 1.64
CA ILE A 77 20.57 -0.46 2.84
C ILE A 77 20.77 0.96 3.37
N ARG A 78 19.70 1.65 3.73
CA ARG A 78 19.73 2.95 4.41
C ARG A 78 18.80 2.96 5.60
N SER A 79 19.14 3.73 6.63
CA SER A 79 18.20 4.04 7.71
C SER A 79 17.02 4.85 7.17
N VAL A 80 15.85 4.64 7.76
CA VAL A 80 14.64 5.39 7.48
C VAL A 80 14.46 6.43 8.58
N ASP A 81 14.23 7.67 8.20
CA ASP A 81 13.78 8.70 9.12
C ASP A 81 12.32 8.42 9.48
N ASP A 82 12.02 8.37 10.78
CA ASP A 82 10.69 8.05 11.31
C ASP A 82 9.59 8.97 10.74
N LEU A 83 9.92 10.20 10.34
CA LEU A 83 8.99 11.13 9.69
C LEU A 83 8.48 10.65 8.33
N TYR A 84 9.24 9.79 7.63
CA TYR A 84 8.93 9.32 6.28
C TYR A 84 8.67 7.82 6.21
N LYS A 85 8.56 7.19 7.38
CA LYS A 85 8.47 5.75 7.55
C LYS A 85 7.08 5.23 7.16
N LYS A 86 7.04 4.34 6.17
CA LYS A 86 5.80 3.69 5.71
C LYS A 86 5.56 2.32 6.34
N LEU A 87 6.63 1.64 6.73
CA LEU A 87 6.61 0.33 7.38
C LEU A 87 7.37 0.43 8.72
N PRO A 88 7.06 -0.39 9.73
CA PRO A 88 7.72 -0.33 11.03
C PRO A 88 9.23 -0.65 10.99
N HIS A 89 9.76 -1.12 9.86
CA HIS A 89 11.17 -1.47 9.67
C HIS A 89 12.10 -0.26 9.73
N GLU A 90 13.20 -0.34 10.48
CA GLU A 90 14.17 0.76 10.71
C GLU A 90 15.02 1.11 9.49
N PHE A 91 15.10 0.19 8.53
CA PHE A 91 15.86 0.35 7.29
C PHE A 91 14.97 0.26 6.05
N GLN A 92 15.47 0.83 4.96
CA GLN A 92 14.93 0.72 3.61
C GLN A 92 16.01 0.28 2.64
N LEU A 93 15.59 -0.31 1.54
CA LEU A 93 16.43 -0.72 0.43
C LEU A 93 16.41 0.35 -0.64
N MET A 94 17.57 0.59 -1.24
CA MET A 94 17.74 1.53 -2.34
C MET A 94 18.27 0.80 -3.57
N VAL A 95 17.56 1.01 -4.67
CA VAL A 95 17.99 0.59 -6.01
C VAL A 95 19.19 1.42 -6.44
N ASN A 96 20.18 0.74 -6.99
CA ASN A 96 21.39 1.33 -7.53
C ASN A 96 21.54 0.94 -9.01
N LYS A 97 22.48 1.59 -9.71
CA LYS A 97 22.82 1.29 -11.11
C LYS A 97 23.25 -0.17 -11.35
N THR A 98 23.78 -0.83 -10.33
CA THR A 98 24.24 -2.23 -10.39
C THR A 98 23.18 -3.22 -9.91
N THR A 99 22.01 -2.75 -9.49
CA THR A 99 20.93 -3.60 -9.00
C THR A 99 20.37 -4.43 -10.15
N THR A 100 20.35 -5.74 -9.96
CA THR A 100 19.68 -6.67 -10.89
C THR A 100 18.45 -7.25 -10.22
N VAL A 101 17.38 -7.38 -10.99
CA VAL A 101 16.11 -7.96 -10.55
C VAL A 101 15.71 -9.06 -11.50
N ARG A 102 15.28 -10.21 -11.00
CA ARG A 102 14.77 -11.32 -11.81
C ARG A 102 13.52 -11.88 -11.18
N GLU A 103 12.48 -12.09 -11.96
CA GLU A 103 11.27 -12.78 -11.49
C GLU A 103 11.61 -14.23 -11.11
N ILE A 104 11.08 -14.68 -9.99
CA ILE A 104 11.25 -16.03 -9.47
C ILE A 104 9.90 -16.57 -9.03
N THR A 105 9.82 -17.87 -8.81
CA THR A 105 8.70 -18.49 -8.09
C THR A 105 9.16 -18.77 -6.67
N MET A 106 8.53 -18.14 -5.68
CA MET A 106 8.73 -18.49 -4.27
C MET A 106 7.77 -19.61 -3.86
N SER A 107 8.25 -20.55 -3.04
CA SER A 107 7.41 -21.58 -2.41
C SER A 107 6.57 -21.05 -1.23
N PHE A 108 6.88 -19.83 -0.79
CA PHE A 108 6.14 -19.12 0.25
C PHE A 108 4.93 -18.41 -0.36
N ASN A 109 3.76 -18.70 0.19
CA ASN A 109 2.53 -17.97 -0.14
C ASN A 109 2.47 -16.75 0.80
N TYR A 110 2.66 -15.55 0.26
CA TYR A 110 2.44 -14.33 1.03
C TYR A 110 0.94 -14.15 1.24
N GLU A 111 0.45 -14.59 2.40
CA GLU A 111 -0.85 -14.17 2.87
C GLU A 111 -0.73 -12.74 3.37
N LEU A 112 -1.47 -11.82 2.76
CA LEU A 112 -1.65 -10.46 3.27
C LEU A 112 -2.13 -10.57 4.72
N THR A 113 -1.26 -10.24 5.68
CA THR A 113 -1.63 -10.20 7.09
C THR A 113 -2.44 -8.94 7.37
N TYR A 114 -3.55 -9.08 8.08
CA TYR A 114 -4.42 -7.98 8.47
C TYR A 114 -4.32 -7.76 9.97
N ASN A 115 -4.24 -6.51 10.40
CA ASN A 115 -4.38 -6.14 11.81
C ASN A 115 -5.74 -5.47 12.02
N PHE A 116 -6.80 -6.27 12.03
CA PHE A 116 -8.16 -5.77 12.02
C PHE A 116 -8.51 -4.99 13.29
N ILE A 117 -9.03 -3.78 13.09
CA ILE A 117 -9.66 -2.98 14.14
C ILE A 117 -11.16 -3.16 14.05
N ASN A 118 -11.79 -3.55 15.17
CA ASN A 118 -13.25 -3.65 15.23
C ASN A 118 -13.89 -2.26 15.07
N LEU A 119 -14.88 -2.17 14.19
CA LEU A 119 -15.55 -0.91 13.85
C LEU A 119 -16.23 -0.22 15.03
N ASN A 120 -16.61 -0.94 16.09
CA ASN A 120 -17.10 -0.34 17.34
C ASN A 120 -16.11 0.65 17.97
N ARG A 121 -14.81 0.50 17.68
CA ARG A 121 -13.77 1.39 18.22
C ARG A 121 -13.52 2.61 17.35
N ILE A 122 -14.18 2.75 16.20
CA ILE A 122 -13.83 3.80 15.24
C ILE A 122 -13.96 5.21 15.82
N GLU A 123 -14.93 5.43 16.71
CA GLU A 123 -15.15 6.72 17.38
C GLU A 123 -13.99 7.13 18.30
N THR A 124 -13.20 6.16 18.77
CA THR A 124 -12.05 6.39 19.65
C THR A 124 -10.75 6.65 18.89
N LEU A 125 -10.71 6.37 17.58
CA LEU A 125 -9.48 6.51 16.80
C LEU A 125 -9.20 7.99 16.48
N PRO A 126 -7.94 8.43 16.40
CA PRO A 126 -7.63 9.74 15.83
C PRO A 126 -8.08 9.85 14.37
N LEU A 127 -8.41 11.05 13.90
CA LEU A 127 -8.61 11.29 12.46
C LEU A 127 -7.31 11.04 11.70
N ASN A 128 -7.44 10.61 10.45
CA ASN A 128 -6.34 10.17 9.58
C ASN A 128 -5.60 8.91 10.05
N SER A 129 -6.10 8.21 11.08
CA SER A 129 -5.58 6.88 11.42
C SER A 129 -5.73 5.92 10.25
N ILE A 130 -4.72 5.08 10.05
CA ILE A 130 -4.72 4.04 9.02
C ILE A 130 -4.97 2.70 9.72
N ILE A 131 -6.02 2.00 9.30
CA ILE A 131 -6.46 0.75 9.92
C ILE A 131 -6.74 -0.33 8.88
N ASP A 132 -6.78 -1.58 9.32
CA ASP A 132 -7.34 -2.69 8.56
C ASP A 132 -8.73 -3.00 9.12
N VAL A 133 -9.72 -3.26 8.25
CA VAL A 133 -11.11 -3.56 8.65
C VAL A 133 -11.71 -4.66 7.81
N GLU A 134 -12.66 -5.39 8.38
CA GLU A 134 -13.50 -6.35 7.67
C GLU A 134 -14.96 -5.91 7.78
N VAL A 135 -15.62 -5.72 6.62
CA VAL A 135 -16.97 -5.16 6.56
C VAL A 135 -17.81 -5.84 5.49
N THR A 136 -19.10 -6.05 5.76
CA THR A 136 -20.06 -6.58 4.79
C THR A 136 -20.75 -5.42 4.07
N VAL A 137 -20.78 -5.48 2.74
CA VAL A 137 -21.44 -4.45 1.94
C VAL A 137 -22.96 -4.59 2.03
N LEU A 138 -23.63 -3.52 2.46
CA LEU A 138 -25.08 -3.47 2.55
C LEU A 138 -25.70 -2.77 1.34
N ARG A 139 -25.04 -1.72 0.84
CA ARG A 139 -25.52 -0.94 -0.29
C ARG A 139 -24.36 -0.35 -1.07
N ASP A 140 -24.48 -0.37 -2.39
CA ASP A 140 -23.58 0.28 -3.32
C ASP A 140 -24.32 1.39 -4.06
N TYR A 141 -23.78 2.59 -4.02
CA TYR A 141 -24.36 3.76 -4.68
C TYR A 141 -23.82 3.96 -6.11
N GLY A 142 -22.92 3.08 -6.56
CA GLY A 142 -22.35 3.12 -7.89
C GLY A 142 -21.19 4.11 -8.03
N ILE A 143 -20.64 4.15 -9.25
CA ILE A 143 -19.46 4.95 -9.58
C ILE A 143 -19.90 6.32 -10.11
N THR A 144 -19.28 7.38 -9.57
CA THR A 144 -19.32 8.74 -10.10
C THR A 144 -17.91 9.13 -10.54
N ALA A 145 -17.80 9.90 -11.61
CA ALA A 145 -16.51 10.42 -12.08
C ALA A 145 -16.63 11.92 -12.38
N GLY A 146 -15.51 12.62 -12.31
CA GLY A 146 -15.45 14.06 -12.57
C GLY A 146 -14.05 14.54 -12.86
N ILE A 147 -13.94 15.83 -13.18
CA ILE A 147 -12.66 16.52 -13.39
C ILE A 147 -12.67 17.76 -12.51
N THR A 148 -11.61 17.96 -11.74
CA THR A 148 -11.44 19.15 -10.89
C THR A 148 -10.01 19.64 -11.05
N ASN A 149 -9.86 20.93 -11.42
CA ASN A 149 -8.56 21.56 -11.69
C ASN A 149 -7.67 20.76 -12.66
N GLY A 150 -8.28 20.21 -13.72
CA GLY A 150 -7.58 19.40 -14.73
C GLY A 150 -7.29 17.95 -14.32
N ASN A 151 -7.52 17.56 -13.06
CA ASN A 151 -7.32 16.20 -12.59
C ASN A 151 -8.64 15.42 -12.64
N SER A 152 -8.63 14.30 -13.37
CA SER A 152 -9.77 13.37 -13.38
C SER A 152 -9.78 12.51 -12.12
N TRP A 153 -10.98 12.24 -11.60
CA TRP A 153 -11.18 11.37 -10.45
C TRP A 153 -12.37 10.45 -10.67
N VAL A 154 -12.30 9.29 -10.03
CA VAL A 154 -13.39 8.32 -9.97
C VAL A 154 -13.68 8.04 -8.50
N ARG A 155 -14.95 8.01 -8.13
CA ARG A 155 -15.43 7.84 -6.76
C ARG A 155 -16.54 6.79 -6.73
N ARG A 156 -16.54 5.94 -5.71
CA ARG A 156 -17.65 5.03 -5.43
C ARG A 156 -17.98 5.08 -3.95
N GLU A 157 -19.25 5.32 -3.63
CA GLU A 157 -19.72 5.31 -2.25
C GLU A 157 -20.39 3.96 -1.95
N ILE A 158 -20.00 3.37 -0.83
CA ILE A 158 -20.52 2.10 -0.34
C ILE A 158 -20.94 2.29 1.12
N HIS A 159 -22.13 1.79 1.48
CA HIS A 159 -22.49 1.57 2.87
C HIS A 159 -22.22 0.12 3.24
N ALA A 160 -21.42 -0.06 4.27
CA ALA A 160 -21.03 -1.35 4.80
C ALA A 160 -21.34 -1.42 6.30
N ALA A 161 -21.29 -2.63 6.86
CA ALA A 161 -21.40 -2.82 8.29
C ALA A 161 -20.47 -3.92 8.80
N GLN A 162 -20.13 -3.83 10.08
CA GLN A 162 -19.48 -4.88 10.85
C GLN A 162 -20.23 -5.01 12.17
N ASP A 163 -20.71 -6.22 12.49
CA ASP A 163 -21.39 -6.51 13.76
C ASP A 163 -22.54 -5.53 14.12
N GLY A 164 -23.30 -5.07 13.12
CA GLY A 164 -24.39 -4.11 13.29
C GLY A 164 -23.98 -2.63 13.31
N VAL A 165 -22.68 -2.32 13.32
CA VAL A 165 -22.19 -0.94 13.16
C VAL A 165 -22.11 -0.59 11.69
N HIS A 166 -22.83 0.46 11.29
CA HIS A 166 -22.85 0.95 9.92
C HIS A 166 -21.76 1.98 9.66
N ILE A 167 -21.16 1.94 8.48
CA ILE A 167 -20.21 2.94 8.04
C ILE A 167 -20.26 3.22 6.54
N LYS A 168 -19.96 4.47 6.19
CA LYS A 168 -19.75 4.89 4.81
C LYS A 168 -18.29 4.69 4.42
N LEU A 169 -18.08 3.97 3.33
CA LEU A 169 -16.81 3.83 2.63
C LEU A 169 -16.81 4.69 1.37
N THR A 170 -15.77 5.50 1.19
CA THR A 170 -15.52 6.20 -0.08
C THR A 170 -14.30 5.59 -0.76
N LEU A 171 -14.53 4.94 -1.90
CA LEU A 171 -13.46 4.39 -2.73
C LEU A 171 -13.09 5.41 -3.82
N TRP A 172 -11.80 5.52 -4.12
CA TRP A 172 -11.26 6.45 -5.10
C TRP A 172 -10.50 5.74 -6.22
N ASN A 173 -10.51 6.32 -7.41
CA ASN A 173 -9.71 5.95 -8.57
C ASN A 173 -9.75 4.45 -8.87
N GLU A 174 -8.61 3.76 -8.78
CA GLU A 174 -8.52 2.34 -9.10
C GLU A 174 -9.38 1.50 -8.14
N GLN A 175 -9.34 1.76 -6.84
CA GLN A 175 -10.14 1.04 -5.85
C GLN A 175 -11.65 1.15 -6.11
N ALA A 176 -12.11 2.28 -6.66
CA ALA A 176 -13.51 2.46 -7.05
C ALA A 176 -13.94 1.53 -8.21
N LYS A 177 -13.00 1.23 -9.13
CA LYS A 177 -13.21 0.42 -10.33
C LYS A 177 -13.03 -1.08 -10.07
N THR A 178 -12.15 -1.48 -9.15
CA THR A 178 -11.81 -2.89 -8.91
C THR A 178 -12.98 -3.70 -8.34
N ILE A 179 -13.92 -3.04 -7.65
CA ILE A 179 -15.06 -3.70 -7.04
C ILE A 179 -16.11 -4.05 -8.12
N PRO A 180 -16.56 -5.32 -8.22
CA PRO A 180 -17.62 -5.69 -9.16
C PRO A 180 -18.96 -5.04 -8.76
N LYS A 181 -19.92 -4.95 -9.70
CA LYS A 181 -21.27 -4.43 -9.39
C LYS A 181 -22.05 -5.36 -8.46
N SER A 182 -21.75 -6.66 -8.45
CA SER A 182 -22.38 -7.69 -7.62
C SER A 182 -21.81 -7.77 -6.20
N ILE A 183 -21.34 -6.65 -5.63
CA ILE A 183 -20.65 -6.64 -4.33
C ILE A 183 -21.60 -6.64 -3.11
N ILE A 184 -22.89 -6.39 -3.31
CA ILE A 184 -23.87 -6.36 -2.23
C ILE A 184 -23.89 -7.72 -1.50
N GLN A 185 -23.95 -7.71 -0.17
CA GLN A 185 -23.84 -8.86 0.75
C GLN A 185 -22.49 -9.58 0.77
N LYS A 186 -21.47 -9.09 0.05
CA LYS A 186 -20.11 -9.63 0.12
C LYS A 186 -19.32 -8.99 1.25
N THR A 187 -18.37 -9.76 1.79
CA THR A 187 -17.46 -9.27 2.81
C THR A 187 -16.19 -8.74 2.16
N LEU A 188 -15.80 -7.55 2.57
CA LEU A 188 -14.56 -6.89 2.15
C LEU A 188 -13.55 -6.95 3.29
N LYS A 189 -12.37 -7.50 3.00
CA LYS A 189 -11.17 -7.29 3.83
C LYS A 189 -10.39 -6.12 3.25
N ILE A 190 -10.34 -5.03 4.01
CA ILE A 190 -9.73 -3.78 3.56
C ILE A 190 -8.46 -3.53 4.40
N LYS A 191 -7.32 -3.45 3.73
CA LYS A 191 -6.03 -3.12 4.33
C LYS A 191 -5.67 -1.67 4.09
N ASN A 192 -5.11 -0.98 5.07
CA ASN A 192 -4.68 0.41 5.00
C ASN A 192 -5.80 1.37 4.56
N ILE A 193 -6.96 1.33 5.20
CA ILE A 193 -8.01 2.35 4.98
C ILE A 193 -7.86 3.49 5.97
N LYS A 194 -8.12 4.72 5.53
CA LYS A 194 -7.97 5.92 6.36
C LYS A 194 -9.29 6.25 7.05
N VAL A 195 -9.24 6.50 8.35
CA VAL A 195 -10.34 7.09 9.12
C VAL A 195 -10.44 8.58 8.80
N ASP A 196 -11.62 9.02 8.39
CA ASP A 196 -11.89 10.41 8.02
C ASP A 196 -13.20 10.88 8.67
N PHE A 197 -13.52 12.15 8.52
CA PHE A 197 -14.74 12.75 9.07
C PHE A 197 -15.48 13.52 7.99
N PHE A 198 -16.72 13.11 7.71
CA PHE A 198 -17.53 13.74 6.69
C PHE A 198 -18.99 13.82 7.13
N ASN A 199 -19.56 15.01 6.95
CA ASN A 199 -20.97 15.31 7.24
C ASN A 199 -21.41 14.91 8.67
N GLY A 200 -20.58 15.24 9.67
CA GLY A 200 -20.90 15.00 11.08
C GLY A 200 -20.67 13.57 11.58
N SER A 201 -20.12 12.67 10.75
CA SER A 201 -19.86 11.28 11.13
C SER A 201 -18.49 10.82 10.66
N ARG A 202 -17.92 9.84 11.36
CA ARG A 202 -16.70 9.18 10.89
C ARG A 202 -16.99 8.31 9.68
N THR A 203 -16.09 8.38 8.70
CA THR A 203 -16.17 7.60 7.47
C THR A 203 -14.81 6.96 7.21
N LEU A 204 -14.78 6.01 6.27
CA LEU A 204 -13.53 5.41 5.83
C LEU A 204 -13.29 5.75 4.37
N VAL A 205 -12.05 6.09 4.03
CA VAL A 205 -11.69 6.46 2.66
C VAL A 205 -10.48 5.67 2.20
N THR A 206 -10.53 5.18 0.97
CA THR A 206 -9.37 4.52 0.37
C THR A 206 -8.29 5.53 0.07
N MET A 207 -7.07 5.17 0.44
CA MET A 207 -5.85 5.77 -0.06
C MET A 207 -5.33 4.95 -1.24
N ALA A 208 -4.32 5.46 -1.92
CA ALA A 208 -3.78 4.78 -3.08
C ALA A 208 -3.11 3.43 -2.75
N ASN A 209 -2.62 3.23 -1.53
CA ASN A 209 -2.08 1.96 -1.03
C ASN A 209 -3.13 1.09 -0.33
N THR A 210 -4.42 1.48 -0.32
CA THR A 210 -5.49 0.66 0.23
C THR A 210 -5.70 -0.57 -0.65
N ARG A 211 -5.74 -1.75 -0.01
CA ARG A 211 -6.02 -3.04 -0.64
C ARG A 211 -7.39 -3.52 -0.25
N ILE A 212 -8.14 -4.04 -1.21
CA ILE A 212 -9.47 -4.61 -0.96
C ILE A 212 -9.47 -6.03 -1.50
N ALA A 213 -9.77 -6.99 -0.63
CA ALA A 213 -10.06 -8.37 -1.02
C ALA A 213 -11.55 -8.65 -0.77
N ILE A 214 -12.18 -9.36 -1.72
CA ILE A 214 -13.59 -9.73 -1.66
C ILE A 214 -13.67 -11.22 -1.29
N ILE A 215 -14.56 -11.55 -0.36
CA ILE A 215 -14.88 -12.91 0.08
C ILE A 215 -16.32 -13.24 -0.31
#